data_AF-A0A7V8WB42-F1
#
_entry.id   AF-A0A7V8WB42-F1
#
_cell.length_a   1.000
_cell.length_b   1.000
_cell.length_c   1.000
_cell.angle_alpha   90.00
_cell.angle_beta   90.00
_cell.angle_gamma   90.00
#
_symmetry.space_group_name_H-M   'P 1'
#
loop_
_entity.id
_entity.type
_entity.pdbx_description
1 polymer ?
#
loop_
_entity_poly.entity_id
_entity_poly.type
_entity_poly.pdbx_seq_one_letter_code
_entity_poly.pdbx_strand_id
1 'polypeptide(L)'
;MPSIGETLREARLRQGVDIAEVEQATKIRAKYLRALEAEEFDRLPGSTFVRTFIRTYAEYLGLDPQLLVEEYRATHESPADDEIQPFTSPSPARPRGREGRRRGLGVGGGPGRGTMVAAAVVGILVLLLVIGLIGGDGGEEGADERPAGAEADGSRRGEKSRGEPSGSEETDVVALRVKPAAETYLCVETGDGEELVNANVTAPETFEGQTLRVLLGNTLAVELTANGEPVALEESPDPVGREITPEGDEELSAEELPCQ
;
A
#
# COMPACT_ATOMS: atom_id res chain seq x y z
N MET A 1 23.69 -0.64 -27.46
CA MET A 1 23.56 -1.06 -26.06
C MET A 1 22.07 -1.23 -25.78
N PRO A 2 21.67 -2.16 -24.91
CA PRO A 2 20.29 -2.20 -24.41
C PRO A 2 19.95 -0.84 -23.80
N SER A 3 18.68 -0.44 -23.85
CA SER A 3 18.28 0.84 -23.28
C SER A 3 18.31 0.81 -21.75
N ILE A 4 18.18 1.97 -21.11
CA ILE A 4 18.23 2.07 -19.63
C ILE A 4 17.07 1.28 -19.04
N GLY A 5 15.87 1.46 -19.60
CA GLY A 5 14.67 0.76 -19.15
C GLY A 5 14.77 -0.75 -19.33
N GLU A 6 15.28 -1.21 -20.48
CA GLU A 6 15.51 -2.64 -20.74
C GLU A 6 16.52 -3.24 -19.75
N THR A 7 17.62 -2.55 -19.49
CA THR A 7 18.66 -2.99 -18.54
C THR A 7 18.11 -3.15 -17.12
N LEU A 8 17.31 -2.18 -16.65
CA LEU A 8 16.66 -2.23 -15.34
C LEU A 8 15.66 -3.39 -15.27
N ARG A 9 14.80 -3.54 -16.29
CA ARG A 9 13.79 -4.59 -16.36
C ARG A 9 14.42 -5.98 -16.37
N GLU A 10 15.42 -6.19 -17.20
CA GLU A 10 16.13 -7.48 -17.27
C GLU A 10 16.79 -7.84 -15.94
N ALA A 11 17.43 -6.87 -15.28
CA ALA A 11 18.05 -7.10 -13.99
C ALA A 11 17.02 -7.45 -12.90
N ARG A 12 15.87 -6.78 -12.89
CA ARG A 12 14.75 -7.13 -12.00
C ARG A 12 14.27 -8.56 -12.25
N LEU A 13 13.97 -8.90 -13.50
CA LEU A 13 13.50 -10.23 -13.87
C LEU A 13 14.52 -11.33 -13.55
N ARG A 14 15.82 -11.03 -13.71
CA ARG A 14 16.91 -11.96 -13.36
C ARG A 14 17.00 -12.24 -11.86
N GLN A 15 16.68 -11.25 -11.03
CA GLN A 15 16.60 -11.44 -9.57
C GLN A 15 15.27 -12.08 -9.14
N GLY A 16 14.27 -12.13 -10.03
CA GLY A 16 12.96 -12.72 -9.73
C GLY A 16 12.10 -11.87 -8.79
N VAL A 17 12.43 -10.58 -8.63
CA VAL A 17 11.70 -9.67 -7.75
C VAL A 17 10.60 -8.94 -8.53
N ASP A 18 9.46 -8.72 -7.87
CA ASP A 18 8.35 -7.99 -8.46
C ASP A 18 8.49 -6.46 -8.25
N ILE A 19 7.69 -5.67 -8.98
CA ILE A 19 7.71 -4.21 -8.86
C ILE A 19 7.25 -3.74 -7.46
N ALA A 20 6.35 -4.47 -6.80
CA ALA A 20 5.82 -4.09 -5.49
C ALA A 20 6.88 -4.28 -4.39
N GLU A 21 7.70 -5.33 -4.48
CA GLU A 21 8.83 -5.59 -3.61
C GLU A 21 9.90 -4.51 -3.76
N VAL A 22 10.20 -4.13 -5.02
CA VAL A 22 11.09 -2.99 -5.30
C VAL A 22 10.52 -1.69 -4.72
N GLU A 23 9.23 -1.42 -4.88
CA GLU A 23 8.56 -0.24 -4.31
C GLU A 23 8.68 -0.22 -2.79
N GLN A 24 8.44 -1.35 -2.13
CA GLN A 24 8.58 -1.47 -0.68
C GLN A 24 10.02 -1.26 -0.21
N ALA A 25 11.02 -1.77 -0.95
CA ALA A 25 12.42 -1.65 -0.58
C ALA A 25 12.99 -0.25 -0.85
N THR A 26 12.69 0.33 -2.01
CA THR A 26 13.27 1.60 -2.48
C THR A 26 12.45 2.84 -2.09
N LYS A 27 11.18 2.63 -1.72
CA LYS A 27 10.17 3.69 -1.50
C LYS A 27 9.87 4.53 -2.74
N ILE A 28 10.20 4.02 -3.93
CA ILE A 28 9.81 4.61 -5.21
C ILE A 28 8.49 3.99 -5.62
N ARG A 29 7.49 4.83 -5.91
CA ARG A 29 6.15 4.33 -6.27
C ARG A 29 6.22 3.40 -7.49
N ALA A 30 5.43 2.33 -7.50
CA ALA A 30 5.40 1.35 -8.60
C ALA A 30 5.18 1.99 -9.97
N LYS A 31 4.32 3.02 -10.05
CA LYS A 31 4.08 3.76 -11.29
C LYS A 31 5.35 4.38 -11.89
N TYR A 32 6.27 4.84 -11.05
CA TYR A 32 7.53 5.42 -11.51
C TYR A 32 8.56 4.35 -11.88
N LEU A 33 8.58 3.22 -11.17
CA LEU A 33 9.42 2.08 -11.53
C LEU A 33 9.04 1.51 -12.90
N ARG A 34 7.74 1.34 -13.16
CA ARG A 34 7.24 0.94 -14.48
C ARG A 34 7.58 1.96 -15.57
N ALA A 35 7.41 3.25 -15.28
CA ALA A 35 7.79 4.31 -16.21
C ALA A 35 9.30 4.30 -16.53
N LEU A 36 10.16 4.00 -15.55
CA LEU A 36 11.60 3.82 -15.79
C LEU A 36 11.89 2.62 -16.70
N GLU A 37 11.24 1.47 -16.46
CA GLU A 37 11.40 0.27 -17.29
C GLU A 37 10.87 0.47 -18.73
N ALA A 38 9.89 1.35 -18.91
CA ALA A 38 9.30 1.70 -20.19
C ALA A 38 9.94 2.95 -20.85
N GLU A 39 10.94 3.57 -20.20
CA GLU A 39 11.58 4.83 -20.63
C GLU A 39 10.61 6.01 -20.82
N GLU A 40 9.50 5.99 -20.10
CA GLU A 40 8.50 7.05 -20.07
C GLU A 40 8.91 8.15 -19.07
N PHE A 41 10.08 8.75 -19.28
CA PHE A 41 10.68 9.70 -18.33
C PHE A 41 9.82 10.95 -18.08
N ASP A 42 9.00 11.35 -19.05
CA ASP A 42 8.07 12.48 -18.96
C ASP A 42 6.96 12.28 -17.91
N ARG A 43 6.70 11.04 -17.49
CA ARG A 43 5.72 10.73 -16.44
C ARG A 43 6.27 10.90 -15.03
N LEU A 44 7.57 11.17 -14.89
CA LEU A 44 8.21 11.37 -13.60
C LEU A 44 8.11 12.85 -13.17
N PRO A 45 8.20 13.16 -11.86
CA PRO A 45 8.04 14.53 -11.34
C PRO A 45 9.13 15.55 -11.72
N GLY A 46 9.95 15.25 -12.74
CA GLY A 46 11.07 16.07 -13.22
C GLY A 46 12.38 15.30 -13.34
N SER A 47 13.28 15.78 -14.19
CA SER A 47 14.58 15.16 -14.54
C SER A 47 15.47 14.85 -13.33
N THR A 48 15.46 15.71 -12.31
CA THR A 48 16.21 15.46 -11.06
C THR A 48 15.72 14.21 -10.32
N PHE A 49 14.41 13.97 -10.31
CA PHE A 49 13.83 12.76 -9.73
C PHE A 49 14.14 11.54 -10.57
N VAL A 50 14.14 11.65 -11.90
CA VAL A 50 14.53 10.56 -12.81
C VAL A 50 15.93 10.03 -12.45
N ARG A 51 16.93 10.91 -12.35
CA ARG A 51 18.31 10.52 -11.96
C ARG A 51 18.37 9.85 -10.59
N THR A 52 17.57 10.36 -9.65
CA THR A 52 17.52 9.81 -8.29
C THR A 52 16.91 8.41 -8.30
N PHE A 53 15.82 8.22 -9.04
CA PHE A 53 15.14 6.93 -9.14
C PHE A 53 15.97 5.89 -9.92
N ILE A 54 16.62 6.29 -11.03
CA ILE A 54 17.57 5.42 -11.75
C ILE A 54 18.67 4.96 -10.79
N ARG A 55 19.29 5.87 -10.03
CA ARG A 55 20.34 5.52 -9.06
C ARG A 55 19.85 4.52 -8.03
N THR A 56 18.77 4.84 -7.30
CA THR A 56 18.26 3.99 -6.23
C THR A 56 17.82 2.62 -6.76
N TYR A 57 17.20 2.57 -7.94
CA TYR A 57 16.74 1.31 -8.51
C TYR A 57 17.90 0.44 -9.00
N ALA A 58 18.89 1.05 -9.66
CA ALA A 58 20.11 0.36 -10.06
C ALA A 58 20.89 -0.20 -8.86
N GLU A 59 21.01 0.57 -7.78
CA GLU A 59 21.64 0.12 -6.53
C GLU A 59 20.91 -1.09 -5.93
N TYR A 60 19.57 -1.06 -5.89
CA TYR A 60 18.77 -2.19 -5.44
C TYR A 60 18.98 -3.44 -6.32
N LEU A 61 19.07 -3.26 -7.64
CA LEU A 61 19.30 -4.34 -8.60
C LEU A 61 20.77 -4.78 -8.73
N GLY A 62 21.68 -4.21 -7.93
CA GLY A 62 23.10 -4.53 -7.98
C GLY A 62 23.78 -4.15 -9.31
N LEU A 63 23.23 -3.18 -10.03
CA LEU A 63 23.80 -2.59 -11.24
C LEU A 63 24.74 -1.43 -10.89
N ASP A 64 25.49 -0.93 -11.87
CA ASP A 64 26.26 0.31 -11.70
C ASP A 64 25.34 1.53 -11.90
N PRO A 65 24.97 2.25 -10.82
CA PRO A 65 24.07 3.40 -10.92
C PRO A 65 24.73 4.57 -11.65
N GLN A 66 26.06 4.70 -11.58
CA GLN A 66 26.78 5.83 -12.14
C GLN A 66 26.70 5.79 -13.66
N LEU A 67 26.90 4.60 -14.23
CA LEU A 67 26.82 4.37 -15.67
C LEU A 67 25.42 4.72 -16.24
N LEU A 68 24.35 4.23 -15.59
CA LEU A 68 22.98 4.46 -16.06
C LEU A 68 22.54 5.92 -15.93
N VAL A 69 22.97 6.61 -14.86
CA VAL A 69 22.69 8.05 -14.70
C VAL A 69 23.45 8.89 -15.73
N GLU A 70 24.69 8.52 -16.05
CA GLU A 70 25.48 9.21 -17.09
C GLU A 70 24.89 8.99 -18.49
N GLU A 71 24.44 7.77 -18.78
CA GLU A 71 23.71 7.47 -20.03
C GLU A 71 22.42 8.29 -20.14
N TYR A 72 21.63 8.35 -19.07
CA TYR A 72 20.41 9.17 -19.02
C TYR A 72 20.71 10.64 -19.31
N ARG A 73 21.72 11.21 -18.62
CA ARG A 73 22.16 12.59 -18.83
C ARG A 73 22.57 12.87 -20.26
N ALA A 74 23.32 11.96 -20.88
CA ALA A 74 23.82 12.13 -22.23
C ALA A 74 22.72 12.06 -23.31
N THR A 75 21.61 11.36 -23.02
CA THR A 75 20.57 11.05 -24.00
C THR A 75 19.29 11.88 -23.81
N HIS A 76 18.97 12.29 -22.58
CA HIS A 76 17.68 12.89 -22.22
C HIS A 76 17.79 14.27 -21.57
N GLU A 77 18.97 14.70 -21.11
CA GLU A 77 19.15 16.03 -20.54
C GLU A 77 19.96 16.91 -21.49
N SER A 78 19.40 18.08 -21.81
CA SER A 78 20.20 19.13 -22.43
C SER A 78 20.86 19.94 -21.31
N PRO A 79 22.11 20.42 -21.45
CA PRO A 79 22.79 21.20 -20.42
C PRO A 79 22.08 22.51 -19.99
N ALA A 80 20.92 22.84 -20.59
CA ALA A 80 20.06 23.94 -20.22
C ALA A 80 18.99 23.59 -19.14
N ASP A 81 18.74 22.31 -18.85
CA ASP A 81 17.67 21.87 -17.93
C ASP A 81 18.06 21.88 -16.44
N ASP A 82 19.30 22.29 -16.11
CA ASP A 82 19.77 22.54 -14.73
C ASP A 82 19.31 23.91 -14.18
N GLU A 83 18.32 24.57 -14.80
CA GLU A 83 17.70 25.78 -14.27
C GLU A 83 16.75 25.40 -13.12
N ILE A 84 17.26 25.52 -11.90
CA ILE A 84 16.59 25.30 -10.62
C ILE A 84 15.22 25.99 -10.63
N GLN A 85 14.13 25.24 -10.85
CA GLN A 85 12.77 25.68 -10.53
C GLN A 85 12.71 25.86 -9.01
N PRO A 86 12.58 27.10 -8.49
CA PRO A 86 12.49 27.30 -7.06
C PRO A 86 11.18 26.67 -6.59
N PHE A 87 11.24 25.84 -5.54
CA PHE A 87 10.05 25.49 -4.78
C PHE A 87 9.38 26.79 -4.32
N THR A 88 8.30 27.19 -4.97
CA THR A 88 7.56 28.39 -4.60
C THR A 88 6.77 28.07 -3.34
N SER A 89 7.36 28.31 -2.18
CA SER A 89 6.58 28.43 -0.94
C SER A 89 5.73 29.70 -1.03
N PRO A 90 4.42 29.69 -0.73
CA PRO A 90 3.64 30.91 -0.66
C PRO A 90 4.22 31.80 0.44
N SER A 91 4.68 32.98 0.03
CA SER A 91 5.27 34.00 0.89
C SER A 91 4.19 34.63 1.79
N PRO A 92 4.28 34.57 3.13
CA PRO A 92 3.56 35.52 3.96
C PRO A 92 4.37 36.82 4.03
N ALA A 93 3.68 37.92 3.73
CA ALA A 93 4.19 39.27 3.73
C ALA A 93 4.95 39.63 5.02
N ARG A 94 6.09 40.33 4.85
CA ARG A 94 6.84 40.97 5.96
C ARG A 94 5.99 42.07 6.61
N PRO A 95 6.33 42.48 7.84
CA PRO A 95 7.15 43.68 7.91
C PRO A 95 8.35 43.58 8.86
N ARG A 96 9.23 44.56 8.65
CA ARG A 96 10.61 44.71 9.12
C ARG A 96 10.70 44.97 10.62
N GLY A 97 11.83 44.52 11.20
CA GLY A 97 12.58 45.31 12.17
C GLY A 97 12.75 44.69 13.56
N ARG A 98 13.90 44.04 13.79
CA ARG A 98 14.82 44.48 14.85
C ARG A 98 16.19 43.82 14.72
N GLU A 99 17.20 44.68 14.72
CA GLU A 99 18.61 44.36 14.78
C GLU A 99 18.99 43.60 16.06
N GLY A 100 19.93 42.67 15.88
CA GLY A 100 21.13 42.62 16.72
C GLY A 100 21.02 41.99 18.10
N ARG A 101 21.32 40.68 18.17
CA ARG A 101 22.22 40.18 19.23
C ARG A 101 22.98 38.95 18.74
N ARG A 102 24.30 39.14 18.58
CA ARG A 102 25.28 38.06 18.41
C ARG A 102 25.56 37.35 19.75
N ARG A 103 26.07 36.12 19.63
CA ARG A 103 26.77 35.24 20.60
C ARG A 103 25.83 34.35 21.45
N GLY A 104 26.08 33.06 21.65
CA GLY A 104 27.27 32.21 21.40
C GLY A 104 26.85 30.74 21.22
N LEU A 105 27.68 29.93 20.54
CA LEU A 105 28.58 28.94 21.14
C LEU A 105 27.86 27.93 22.05
N GLY A 106 27.57 26.78 21.44
CA GLY A 106 27.04 25.58 22.09
C GLY A 106 27.20 24.38 21.17
N VAL A 107 28.45 23.99 20.90
CA VAL A 107 28.79 22.72 20.26
C VAL A 107 28.50 21.61 21.27
N GLY A 108 27.26 21.11 21.25
CA GLY A 108 26.84 19.90 21.96
C GLY A 108 26.81 18.74 20.98
N GLY A 109 27.96 18.09 20.78
CA GLY A 109 28.04 16.82 20.06
C GLY A 109 27.31 15.72 20.83
N GLY A 110 26.11 15.38 20.38
CA GLY A 110 25.39 14.20 20.86
C GLY A 110 26.10 12.92 20.39
N PRO A 111 26.10 11.84 21.20
CA PRO A 111 26.81 10.61 20.87
C PRO A 111 26.20 9.96 19.62
N GLY A 112 27.08 9.55 18.70
CA GLY A 112 26.72 8.95 17.43
C GLY A 112 25.95 7.63 17.60
N ARG A 113 25.12 7.35 16.58
CA ARG A 113 24.21 6.19 16.45
C ARG A 113 24.86 4.80 16.67
N GLY A 114 26.18 4.70 16.80
CA GLY A 114 26.89 3.46 17.14
C GLY A 114 26.72 3.01 18.59
N THR A 115 26.45 3.90 19.55
CA THR A 115 26.33 3.53 20.97
C THR A 115 24.95 2.97 21.35
N MET A 116 23.90 3.24 20.56
CA MET A 116 22.57 2.64 20.78
C MET A 116 22.51 1.16 20.39
N VAL A 117 23.26 0.74 19.37
CA VAL A 117 23.25 -0.67 18.90
C VAL A 117 23.96 -1.57 19.92
N ALA A 118 25.05 -1.11 20.52
CA ALA A 118 25.76 -1.88 21.55
C ALA A 118 24.94 -2.06 22.84
N ALA A 119 24.16 -1.06 23.25
CA ALA A 119 23.31 -1.14 24.44
C ALA A 119 22.11 -2.10 24.25
N ALA A 120 21.55 -2.17 23.04
CA ALA A 120 20.45 -3.08 22.72
C ALA A 120 20.88 -4.56 22.74
N VAL A 121 22.07 -4.87 22.20
CA VAL A 121 22.60 -6.24 22.19
C VAL A 121 22.90 -6.74 23.59
N VAL A 122 23.48 -5.90 24.45
CA VAL A 122 23.73 -6.24 25.87
C VAL A 122 22.41 -6.43 26.62
N GLY A 123 21.39 -5.59 26.36
CA GLY A 123 20.06 -5.75 26.93
C GLY A 123 19.40 -7.07 26.54
N ILE A 124 19.48 -7.46 25.26
CA ILE A 124 18.92 -8.72 24.75
C ILE A 124 19.66 -9.93 25.33
N LEU A 125 20.98 -9.88 25.44
CA LEU A 125 21.77 -10.97 26.05
C LEU A 125 21.44 -11.14 27.54
N VAL A 126 21.23 -10.06 28.28
CA VAL A 126 20.80 -10.11 29.68
C VAL A 126 19.38 -10.64 29.79
N LEU A 127 18.47 -10.22 28.91
CA LEU A 127 17.08 -10.72 28.87
C LEU A 127 17.02 -12.23 28.57
N LEU A 128 17.77 -12.71 27.59
CA LEU A 128 17.86 -14.13 27.26
C LEU A 128 18.49 -14.95 28.38
N LEU A 129 19.48 -14.38 29.09
CA LEU A 129 20.09 -15.02 30.25
C LEU A 129 19.12 -15.10 31.44
N VAL A 130 18.25 -14.09 31.64
CA VAL A 130 17.20 -14.12 32.66
C VAL A 130 16.11 -15.14 32.30
N ILE A 131 15.68 -15.21 31.03
CA ILE A 131 14.71 -16.20 30.57
C ILE A 131 15.28 -17.62 30.70
N GLY A 132 16.56 -17.83 30.37
CA GLY A 132 17.24 -19.11 30.52
C GLY A 132 17.47 -19.55 31.98
N LEU A 133 17.45 -18.62 32.94
CA LEU A 133 17.56 -18.94 34.37
C LEU A 133 16.21 -19.11 35.08
N ILE A 134 15.10 -18.66 34.46
CA ILE A 134 13.75 -18.74 35.03
C ILE A 134 12.90 -19.83 34.35
N GLY A 135 13.17 -20.18 33.09
CA GLY A 135 12.41 -21.17 32.32
C GLY A 135 13.10 -22.52 32.21
N GLY A 136 13.22 -23.24 33.31
CA GLY A 136 13.64 -24.64 33.33
C GLY A 136 12.63 -25.50 34.09
N ASP A 137 11.61 -25.98 33.40
CA ASP A 137 10.80 -27.17 33.73
C ASP A 137 9.93 -27.48 32.48
N GLY A 138 10.10 -28.63 31.82
CA GLY A 138 9.23 -29.81 32.02
C GLY A 138 8.11 -29.81 30.97
N GLY A 139 8.14 -30.69 29.97
CA GLY A 139 7.36 -31.95 29.94
C GLY A 139 6.00 -31.72 29.26
N GLU A 140 5.77 -32.18 28.03
CA GLU A 140 5.28 -33.52 27.64
C GLU A 140 3.78 -33.49 27.29
N GLU A 141 3.47 -34.08 26.12
CA GLU A 141 2.26 -34.88 25.77
C GLU A 141 0.87 -34.19 25.84
N GLY A 142 -0.08 -34.42 24.95
CA GLY A 142 -0.27 -35.42 23.93
C GLY A 142 -1.75 -35.46 23.53
N ALA A 143 -1.98 -35.86 22.29
CA ALA A 143 -3.10 -36.65 21.77
C ALA A 143 -4.57 -36.11 21.79
N ASP A 144 -5.01 -35.91 20.55
CA ASP A 144 -6.33 -36.07 19.95
C ASP A 144 -7.04 -37.39 20.36
N GLU A 145 -8.28 -37.31 20.83
CA GLU A 145 -9.21 -38.47 20.82
C GLU A 145 -10.66 -38.00 20.65
N ARG A 146 -11.23 -38.34 19.48
CA ARG A 146 -12.68 -38.38 19.21
C ARG A 146 -13.33 -39.48 20.05
N PRO A 147 -14.67 -39.42 20.21
CA PRO A 147 -15.43 -40.45 19.51
C PRO A 147 -16.74 -39.97 18.88
N ALA A 148 -17.12 -40.70 17.84
CA ALA A 148 -18.45 -40.71 17.25
C ALA A 148 -19.38 -41.66 18.03
N GLY A 149 -20.67 -41.36 18.08
CA GLY A 149 -21.69 -42.27 18.62
C GLY A 149 -23.09 -41.67 18.52
N ALA A 150 -23.97 -42.38 17.84
CA ALA A 150 -25.23 -41.93 17.26
C ALA A 150 -26.46 -42.07 18.19
N GLU A 151 -27.47 -41.25 17.89
CA GLU A 151 -28.93 -41.52 17.91
C GLU A 151 -29.65 -41.91 19.23
N ALA A 152 -30.62 -41.07 19.67
CA ALA A 152 -32.06 -41.22 19.35
C ALA A 152 -33.00 -40.55 20.39
N ASP A 153 -34.05 -39.92 19.84
CA ASP A 153 -35.44 -39.81 20.33
C ASP A 153 -35.82 -38.92 21.54
N GLY A 154 -36.92 -38.16 21.35
CA GLY A 154 -37.83 -37.92 22.47
C GLY A 154 -38.19 -36.48 22.89
N SER A 155 -38.86 -35.74 22.00
CA SER A 155 -40.09 -34.97 22.33
C SER A 155 -40.07 -33.81 23.38
N ARG A 156 -40.12 -32.60 22.80
CA ARG A 156 -41.09 -31.49 23.04
C ARG A 156 -40.92 -30.54 24.24
N ARG A 157 -41.11 -29.27 23.84
CA ARG A 157 -41.70 -28.11 24.55
C ARG A 157 -40.64 -27.29 25.28
N GLY A 158 -40.31 -26.07 24.88
CA GLY A 158 -40.90 -25.16 23.92
C GLY A 158 -40.68 -23.78 24.50
N GLU A 159 -39.84 -22.97 23.87
CA GLU A 159 -39.90 -21.53 24.11
C GLU A 159 -39.68 -20.82 22.78
N LYS A 160 -40.71 -20.05 22.47
CA LYS A 160 -40.93 -19.29 21.26
C LYS A 160 -40.25 -17.95 21.49
N SER A 161 -39.09 -17.71 20.87
CA SER A 161 -38.66 -16.34 20.55
C SER A 161 -38.29 -16.31 19.09
N ARG A 162 -39.35 -16.06 18.32
CA ARG A 162 -39.31 -15.66 16.93
C ARG A 162 -39.08 -14.15 16.95
N GLY A 163 -37.97 -13.73 16.38
CA GLY A 163 -37.83 -12.46 15.69
C GLY A 163 -36.70 -12.66 14.69
N GLU A 164 -36.86 -12.67 13.36
CA GLU A 164 -37.83 -11.97 12.51
C GLU A 164 -38.11 -10.54 13.01
N PRO A 165 -37.36 -9.55 12.54
CA PRO A 165 -37.89 -8.64 11.53
C PRO A 165 -37.86 -9.38 10.18
N SER A 166 -38.98 -9.67 9.50
CA SER A 166 -40.01 -8.74 9.03
C SER A 166 -39.38 -7.51 8.43
N GLY A 167 -39.29 -7.50 7.10
CA GLY A 167 -38.90 -6.35 6.32
C GLY A 167 -37.69 -6.64 5.45
N SER A 168 -37.91 -7.36 4.35
CA SER A 168 -37.42 -6.85 3.07
C SER A 168 -38.03 -5.47 2.85
N GLU A 169 -37.53 -4.49 3.59
CA GLU A 169 -37.58 -3.11 3.13
C GLU A 169 -36.46 -3.10 2.09
N GLU A 170 -36.83 -2.96 0.82
CA GLU A 170 -35.90 -2.52 -0.22
C GLU A 170 -35.24 -1.25 0.32
N THR A 171 -34.12 -1.41 1.02
CA THR A 171 -33.36 -0.27 1.47
C THR A 171 -32.73 0.29 0.22
N ASP A 172 -33.04 1.54 -0.11
CA ASP A 172 -32.42 2.32 -1.19
C ASP A 172 -30.89 2.50 -1.00
N VAL A 173 -30.27 1.75 -0.07
CA VAL A 173 -28.89 1.87 0.38
C VAL A 173 -28.22 0.52 0.26
N VAL A 174 -27.09 0.50 -0.44
CA VAL A 174 -26.17 -0.63 -0.57
C VAL A 174 -25.19 -0.61 0.59
N ALA A 175 -25.05 -1.75 1.28
CA ALA A 175 -23.95 -2.01 2.20
C ALA A 175 -22.84 -2.78 1.47
N LEU A 176 -21.81 -2.05 1.06
CA LEU A 176 -20.65 -2.59 0.37
C LEU A 176 -19.58 -3.00 1.38
N ARG A 177 -19.11 -4.25 1.33
CA ARG A 177 -17.98 -4.73 2.13
C ARG A 177 -16.87 -5.20 1.21
N VAL A 178 -15.68 -4.67 1.45
CA VAL A 178 -14.45 -4.99 0.74
C VAL A 178 -13.54 -5.75 1.70
N LYS A 179 -13.10 -6.96 1.34
CA LYS A 179 -12.18 -7.76 2.15
C LYS A 179 -10.93 -8.10 1.34
N PRO A 180 -9.83 -7.37 1.55
CA PRO A 180 -8.56 -7.67 0.90
C PRO A 180 -7.87 -8.89 1.52
N ALA A 181 -7.31 -9.75 0.66
CA ALA A 181 -6.40 -10.84 1.01
C ALA A 181 -4.92 -10.40 0.95
N ALA A 182 -4.62 -9.30 0.25
CA ALA A 182 -3.33 -8.63 0.18
C ALA A 182 -3.54 -7.10 0.03
N GLU A 183 -2.47 -6.31 0.14
CA GLU A 183 -2.57 -4.86 -0.10
C GLU A 183 -3.10 -4.59 -1.52
N THR A 184 -4.17 -3.80 -1.62
CA THR A 184 -4.82 -3.45 -2.88
C THR A 184 -5.24 -1.99 -2.87
N TYR A 185 -5.22 -1.36 -4.04
CA TYR A 185 -5.76 -0.02 -4.19
C TYR A 185 -7.29 -0.09 -4.22
N LEU A 186 -7.93 0.68 -3.35
CA LEU A 186 -9.37 0.83 -3.26
C LEU A 186 -9.72 2.31 -3.36
N CYS A 187 -10.52 2.63 -4.37
CA CYS A 187 -11.26 3.88 -4.44
C CYS A 187 -12.75 3.57 -4.35
N VAL A 188 -13.48 4.31 -3.51
CA VAL A 188 -14.94 4.29 -3.46
C VAL A 188 -15.47 5.72 -3.46
N GLU A 189 -16.39 6.00 -4.38
CA GLU A 189 -17.12 7.26 -4.47
C GLU A 189 -18.62 7.00 -4.39
N THR A 190 -19.37 8.00 -3.94
CA THR A 190 -20.84 8.00 -4.09
C THR A 190 -21.23 8.32 -5.54
N GLY A 191 -22.49 8.06 -5.93
CA GLY A 191 -23.01 8.43 -7.25
C GLY A 191 -22.92 9.93 -7.56
N ASP A 192 -22.85 10.78 -6.53
CA ASP A 192 -22.67 12.24 -6.64
C ASP A 192 -21.19 12.66 -6.76
N GLY A 193 -20.25 11.71 -6.70
CA GLY A 193 -18.81 11.93 -6.80
C GLY A 193 -18.14 12.33 -5.47
N GLU A 194 -18.76 12.07 -4.32
CA GLU A 194 -18.09 12.24 -3.02
C GLU A 194 -17.16 11.05 -2.76
N GLU A 195 -15.86 11.33 -2.60
CA GLU A 195 -14.85 10.32 -2.27
C GLU A 195 -15.01 9.83 -0.83
N LEU A 196 -15.31 8.54 -0.66
CA LEU A 196 -15.40 7.87 0.63
C LEU A 196 -14.04 7.29 1.06
N VAL A 197 -13.28 6.76 0.09
CA VAL A 197 -11.91 6.28 0.28
C VAL A 197 -11.12 6.35 -1.03
N ASN A 198 -9.83 6.65 -0.94
CA ASN A 198 -8.87 6.60 -2.04
C ASN A 198 -7.48 6.27 -1.49
N ALA A 199 -7.24 4.98 -1.24
CA ALA A 199 -6.04 4.51 -0.57
C ALA A 199 -5.73 3.04 -0.86
N ASN A 200 -4.52 2.62 -0.49
CA ASN A 200 -4.22 1.20 -0.39
C ASN A 200 -4.78 0.65 0.92
N VAL A 201 -5.54 -0.43 0.85
CA VAL A 201 -6.18 -1.07 2.00
C VAL A 201 -5.62 -2.48 2.21
N THR A 202 -5.47 -2.84 3.49
CA THR A 202 -5.03 -4.17 3.94
C THR A 202 -5.99 -4.80 4.94
N ALA A 203 -6.97 -4.03 5.42
CA ALA A 203 -8.01 -4.47 6.34
C ALA A 203 -9.39 -4.41 5.66
N PRO A 204 -10.38 -5.18 6.15
CA PRO A 204 -11.74 -5.09 5.63
C PRO A 204 -12.35 -3.71 5.87
N GLU A 205 -12.95 -3.14 4.83
CA GLU A 205 -13.64 -1.85 4.86
C GLU A 205 -15.13 -2.05 4.54
N THR A 206 -15.98 -1.14 5.00
CA THR A 206 -17.42 -1.18 4.75
C THR A 206 -17.95 0.21 4.47
N PHE A 207 -18.76 0.33 3.42
CA PHE A 207 -19.34 1.58 2.94
C PHE A 207 -20.85 1.42 2.77
N GLU A 208 -21.59 2.50 2.96
CA GLU A 208 -23.04 2.53 2.76
C GLU A 208 -23.40 3.69 1.84
N GLY A 209 -24.23 3.45 0.84
CA GLY A 209 -24.67 4.49 -0.10
C GLY A 209 -25.72 4.01 -1.09
N GLN A 210 -26.45 4.93 -1.73
CA GLN A 210 -27.46 4.59 -2.73
C GLN A 210 -26.85 4.17 -4.07
N THR A 211 -25.71 4.76 -4.41
CA THR A 211 -24.90 4.38 -5.55
C THR A 211 -23.46 4.48 -5.10
N LEU A 212 -22.72 3.39 -5.23
CA LEU A 212 -21.30 3.33 -4.89
C LEU A 212 -20.51 2.95 -6.14
N ARG A 213 -19.57 3.80 -6.54
CA ARG A 213 -18.62 3.51 -7.61
C ARG A 213 -17.32 3.08 -6.98
N VAL A 214 -16.84 1.91 -7.38
CA VAL A 214 -15.70 1.23 -6.77
C VAL A 214 -14.65 1.00 -7.84
N LEU A 215 -13.40 1.33 -7.54
CA LEU A 215 -12.24 0.99 -8.36
C LEU A 215 -11.28 0.14 -7.55
N LEU A 216 -10.99 -1.06 -8.05
CA LEU A 216 -10.09 -2.02 -7.43
C LEU A 216 -8.85 -2.20 -8.30
N GLY A 217 -7.67 -1.99 -7.72
CA GLY A 217 -6.41 -2.10 -8.46
C GLY A 217 -5.91 -3.53 -8.70
N ASN A 218 -6.31 -4.48 -7.87
CA ASN A 218 -5.99 -5.90 -8.02
C ASN A 218 -7.17 -6.74 -7.55
N THR A 219 -7.89 -7.36 -8.48
CA THR A 219 -9.11 -8.14 -8.18
C THR A 219 -8.82 -9.57 -7.75
N LEU A 220 -7.62 -10.12 -8.02
CA LEU A 220 -7.22 -11.49 -7.65
C LEU A 220 -7.11 -11.71 -6.14
N ALA A 221 -7.04 -10.63 -5.36
CA ALA A 221 -6.83 -10.67 -3.92
C ALA A 221 -7.93 -9.92 -3.14
N VAL A 222 -9.14 -9.78 -3.70
CA VAL A 222 -10.23 -9.04 -3.04
C VAL A 222 -11.53 -9.83 -3.10
N GLU A 223 -12.16 -10.02 -1.95
CA GLU A 223 -13.55 -10.44 -1.86
C GLU A 223 -14.45 -9.20 -1.74
N LEU A 224 -15.37 -9.02 -2.68
CA LEU A 224 -16.33 -7.91 -2.69
C LEU A 224 -17.73 -8.46 -2.47
N THR A 225 -18.46 -7.89 -1.50
CA THR A 225 -19.86 -8.26 -1.25
C THR A 225 -20.73 -7.02 -1.12
N ALA A 226 -21.89 -7.02 -1.77
CA ALA A 226 -22.91 -5.98 -1.67
C ALA A 226 -24.16 -6.58 -1.00
N ASN A 227 -24.65 -5.97 0.07
CA ASN A 227 -25.81 -6.45 0.85
C ASN A 227 -25.66 -7.92 1.32
N GLY A 228 -24.43 -8.40 1.48
CA GLY A 228 -24.11 -9.78 1.85
C GLY A 228 -24.02 -10.77 0.69
N GLU A 229 -24.31 -10.34 -0.55
CA GLU A 229 -24.16 -11.14 -1.77
C GLU A 229 -22.80 -10.89 -2.44
N PRO A 230 -22.12 -11.92 -2.96
CA PRO A 230 -20.82 -11.76 -3.61
C PRO A 230 -20.97 -11.04 -4.96
N VAL A 231 -20.15 -10.00 -5.16
CA VAL A 231 -20.06 -9.28 -6.44
C VAL A 231 -18.98 -9.96 -7.28
N ALA A 232 -19.34 -10.40 -8.48
CA ALA A 232 -18.38 -10.99 -9.41
C ALA A 232 -17.37 -9.92 -9.86
N LEU A 233 -16.09 -10.28 -9.82
CA LEU A 233 -14.99 -9.46 -10.31
C LEU A 233 -14.26 -10.24 -11.39
N GLU A 234 -13.95 -9.57 -12.50
CA GLU A 234 -13.04 -10.14 -13.50
C GLU A 234 -11.64 -10.27 -12.90
N GLU A 235 -11.05 -11.46 -13.00
CA GLU A 235 -9.69 -11.75 -12.57
C GLU A 235 -8.69 -11.09 -13.54
N SER A 236 -8.25 -9.88 -13.21
CA SER A 236 -7.38 -9.07 -14.07
C SER A 236 -6.31 -8.36 -13.25
N PRO A 237 -5.08 -8.20 -13.79
CA PRO A 237 -4.07 -7.32 -13.20
C PRO A 237 -4.37 -5.82 -13.44
N ASP A 238 -5.35 -5.50 -14.28
CA ASP A 238 -5.77 -4.13 -14.57
C ASP A 238 -6.83 -3.64 -13.55
N PRO A 239 -6.95 -2.32 -13.32
CA PRO A 239 -7.96 -1.78 -12.43
C PRO A 239 -9.37 -2.08 -12.95
N VAL A 240 -10.23 -2.65 -12.10
CA VAL A 240 -11.64 -2.95 -12.43
C VAL A 240 -12.54 -1.96 -11.71
N GLY A 241 -13.38 -1.27 -12.48
CA GLY A 241 -14.42 -0.38 -11.97
C GLY A 241 -15.78 -1.06 -11.90
N ARG A 242 -16.51 -0.91 -10.79
CA ARG A 242 -17.91 -1.35 -10.65
C ARG A 242 -18.77 -0.21 -10.14
N GLU A 243 -19.97 -0.06 -10.68
CA GLU A 243 -21.05 0.71 -10.06
C GLU A 243 -21.99 -0.26 -9.35
N ILE A 244 -22.34 0.04 -8.11
CA ILE A 244 -23.16 -0.82 -7.25
C ILE A 244 -24.34 -0.01 -6.74
N THR A 245 -25.53 -0.52 -7.02
CA THR A 245 -26.83 0.07 -6.66
C THR A 245 -27.70 -0.98 -5.96
N PRO A 246 -28.82 -0.60 -5.32
CA PRO A 246 -29.78 -1.55 -4.78
C PRO A 246 -30.37 -2.48 -5.85
N GLU A 247 -30.39 -2.05 -7.12
CA GLU A 247 -30.93 -2.80 -8.25
C GLU A 247 -29.93 -3.82 -8.82
N GLY A 248 -28.64 -3.64 -8.56
CA GLY A 248 -27.57 -4.54 -9.00
C GLY A 248 -26.23 -3.84 -9.19
N ASP A 249 -25.29 -4.59 -9.78
CA ASP A 249 -23.93 -4.15 -10.10
C ASP A 249 -23.68 -4.12 -11.63
N GLU A 250 -22.99 -3.08 -12.10
CA GLU A 250 -22.55 -2.92 -13.50
C GLU A 250 -21.03 -2.66 -13.55
N GLU A 251 -20.36 -3.13 -14.59
CA GLU A 251 -18.93 -2.86 -14.81
C GLU A 251 -18.75 -1.52 -15.51
N LEU A 252 -17.84 -0.69 -15.01
CA LEU A 252 -17.57 0.63 -15.54
C LEU A 252 -16.49 0.59 -16.63
N SER A 253 -16.70 1.35 -17.70
CA SER A 253 -15.67 1.53 -18.72
C SER A 253 -14.50 2.38 -18.19
N ALA A 254 -13.37 2.36 -18.90
CA ALA A 254 -12.17 3.10 -18.50
C ALA A 254 -12.38 4.62 -18.37
N GLU A 255 -13.36 5.18 -19.08
CA GLU A 255 -13.69 6.62 -19.05
C GLU A 255 -14.56 6.99 -17.84
N GLU A 256 -15.22 6.01 -17.24
CA GLU A 256 -16.22 6.16 -16.16
C GLU A 256 -15.67 5.75 -14.79
N LEU A 257 -14.38 5.41 -14.71
CA LEU A 257 -13.75 4.99 -13.46
C LEU A 257 -13.82 6.14 -12.43
N PRO A 258 -14.13 5.82 -11.15
CA PRO A 258 -14.09 6.80 -10.07
C PRO A 258 -12.64 7.21 -9.72
N CYS A 259 -12.48 8.32 -9.00
CA CYS A 259 -11.21 8.87 -8.53
C CYS A 259 -10.20 9.25 -9.63
N GLN A 260 -10.69 9.81 -10.75
CA GLN A 260 -9.86 10.34 -11.85
C GLN A 260 -9.30 11.74 -11.60
#